data_AF-A0A937W238-F1
#
_entry.id   AF-A0A937W238-F1
#
_cell.length_a   1.000
_cell.length_b   1.000
_cell.length_c   1.000
_cell.angle_alpha   90.00
_cell.angle_beta   90.00
_cell.angle_gamma   90.00
#
_symmetry.space_group_name_H-M   'P 1'
#
loop_
_entity.id
_entity.type
_entity.pdbx_description
1 polymer ?
#
loop_
_entity_poly.entity_id
_entity_poly.type
_entity_poly.pdbx_seq_one_letter_code
_entity_poly.pdbx_strand_id
1 'polypeptide(L)'
;MASAHVLGWSAMARWQALPLEHQLYWLLRLGVIGCFIGHGAYGFLTKEAWVPFFAVVGIDRTWAYRLMPWVGAMDVGLGVLMMVIPMRSVMLHLAIWGLWTAALRPLSGDTVWECVERAGNYGVPLAFLILAGTPRALRHWFAPVRPSSLAPLTLGRARLLQGILRCTTCLLLFGHGALGALHTKPELTAHYASLGLQNVVVGSFTVTQVVGGLEMLWAIVVCIAPLPSLLIGICLWKMGTEALFMTSGALPFEWIERAGSYIAPLALSLLSWTKSRWGDI
;
A
#
# COMPACT_ATOMS: atom_id res chain seq x y z
N MET A 1 7.21 -27.56 22.67
CA MET A 1 8.06 -26.81 21.72
C MET A 1 8.32 -27.55 20.39
N ALA A 2 8.11 -28.88 20.28
CA ALA A 2 8.28 -29.62 19.01
C ALA A 2 7.10 -29.50 18.01
N SER A 3 5.91 -29.05 18.42
CA SER A 3 4.71 -28.99 17.56
C SER A 3 4.61 -27.74 16.68
N ALA A 4 5.22 -26.61 17.08
CA ALA A 4 5.18 -25.36 16.31
C ALA A 4 6.06 -25.41 15.06
N HIS A 5 7.17 -26.15 15.10
CA HIS A 5 8.09 -26.31 13.97
C HIS A 5 7.48 -27.14 12.83
N VAL A 6 6.71 -28.20 13.15
CA VAL A 6 6.06 -29.05 12.15
C VAL A 6 4.91 -28.32 11.44
N LEU A 7 4.15 -27.50 12.16
CA LEU A 7 3.07 -26.69 11.58
C LEU A 7 3.59 -25.60 10.63
N GLY A 8 4.70 -24.93 10.97
CA GLY A 8 5.27 -23.85 10.14
C GLY A 8 5.78 -24.33 8.77
N TRP A 9 6.44 -25.48 8.73
CA TRP A 9 6.89 -26.10 7.47
C TRP A 9 5.70 -26.51 6.59
N SER A 10 4.60 -26.97 7.19
CA SER A 10 3.38 -27.33 6.45
C SER A 10 2.68 -26.10 5.82
N ALA A 11 2.67 -24.95 6.50
CA ALA A 11 2.01 -23.75 6.00
C ALA A 11 2.78 -23.12 4.83
N MET A 12 4.11 -23.04 4.93
CA MET A 12 4.95 -22.49 3.87
C MET A 12 4.95 -23.38 2.62
N ALA A 13 5.02 -24.71 2.80
CA ALA A 13 4.88 -25.65 1.68
C ALA A 13 3.50 -25.54 1.01
N ARG A 14 2.43 -25.41 1.79
CA ARG A 14 1.07 -25.19 1.25
C ARG A 14 0.97 -23.87 0.49
N TRP A 15 1.57 -22.80 0.99
CA TRP A 15 1.61 -21.52 0.29
C TRP A 15 2.35 -21.62 -1.04
N GLN A 16 3.53 -22.23 -1.05
CA GLN A 16 4.33 -22.42 -2.27
C GLN A 16 3.64 -23.30 -3.32
N ALA A 17 2.77 -24.21 -2.88
CA ALA A 17 1.98 -25.06 -3.77
C ALA A 17 0.77 -24.34 -4.40
N LEU A 18 0.38 -23.16 -3.91
CA LEU A 18 -0.73 -22.39 -4.49
C LEU A 18 -0.36 -21.85 -5.88
N PRO A 19 -1.32 -21.79 -6.82
CA PRO A 19 -1.13 -21.05 -8.06
C PRO A 19 -0.79 -19.58 -7.77
N LEU A 20 -0.01 -18.95 -8.66
CA LEU A 20 0.46 -17.58 -8.48
C LEU A 20 -0.71 -16.59 -8.31
N GLU A 21 -1.79 -16.75 -9.08
CA GLU A 21 -2.98 -15.92 -8.99
C GLU A 21 -3.69 -16.05 -7.63
N HIS A 22 -3.59 -17.22 -6.96
CA HIS A 22 -4.11 -17.40 -5.60
C HIS A 22 -3.24 -16.68 -4.58
N GLN A 23 -1.91 -16.76 -4.71
CA GLN A 23 -0.98 -16.04 -3.83
C GLN A 23 -1.19 -14.52 -3.95
N LEU A 24 -1.23 -14.01 -5.18
CA LEU A 24 -1.48 -12.59 -5.45
C LEU A 24 -2.86 -12.16 -4.94
N TYR A 25 -3.89 -12.98 -5.11
CA TYR A 25 -5.22 -12.69 -4.58
C TYR A 25 -5.17 -12.42 -3.08
N TRP A 26 -4.52 -13.28 -2.30
CA TRP A 26 -4.47 -13.11 -0.85
C TRP A 26 -3.62 -11.91 -0.42
N LEU A 27 -2.46 -11.71 -1.06
CA LEU A 27 -1.61 -10.55 -0.75
C LEU A 27 -2.34 -9.23 -1.04
N LEU A 28 -2.85 -9.06 -2.26
CA LEU A 28 -3.53 -7.81 -2.65
C LEU A 28 -4.78 -7.57 -1.81
N ARG A 29 -5.52 -8.63 -1.47
CA ARG A 29 -6.66 -8.56 -0.57
C ARG A 29 -6.27 -8.06 0.83
N LEU A 30 -5.18 -8.56 1.40
CA LEU A 30 -4.67 -8.10 2.69
C LEU A 30 -4.25 -6.62 2.63
N GLY A 31 -3.60 -6.21 1.54
CA GLY A 31 -3.23 -4.80 1.32
C GLY A 31 -4.45 -3.88 1.28
N VAL A 32 -5.51 -4.27 0.55
CA VAL A 32 -6.77 -3.53 0.50
C VAL A 32 -7.44 -3.48 1.88
N ILE A 33 -7.57 -4.62 2.56
CA ILE A 33 -8.22 -4.69 3.87
C ILE A 33 -7.50 -3.77 4.88
N GLY A 34 -6.17 -3.91 4.99
CA GLY A 34 -5.38 -3.09 5.90
C GLY A 34 -5.53 -1.60 5.59
N CYS A 35 -5.36 -1.23 4.31
CA CYS A 35 -5.47 0.16 3.89
C CYS A 35 -6.79 0.79 4.34
N PHE A 36 -7.94 0.21 3.98
CA PHE A 36 -9.24 0.85 4.22
C PHE A 36 -9.76 0.67 5.64
N ILE A 37 -9.39 -0.40 6.36
CA ILE A 37 -9.68 -0.47 7.81
C ILE A 37 -8.87 0.59 8.57
N GLY A 38 -7.60 0.78 8.23
CA GLY A 38 -6.74 1.77 8.86
C GLY A 38 -7.21 3.21 8.62
N HIS A 39 -7.48 3.58 7.35
CA HIS A 39 -8.07 4.88 7.02
C HIS A 39 -9.44 5.05 7.69
N GLY A 40 -10.28 4.01 7.65
CA GLY A 40 -11.59 4.04 8.27
C GLY A 40 -11.55 4.34 9.77
N ALA A 41 -10.59 3.76 10.50
CA ALA A 41 -10.34 4.08 11.90
C ALA A 41 -9.99 5.57 12.10
N TYR A 42 -9.15 6.16 11.25
CA TYR A 42 -8.85 7.60 11.32
C TYR A 42 -10.04 8.50 10.99
N GLY A 43 -10.99 8.03 10.17
CA GLY A 43 -12.26 8.71 9.97
C GLY A 43 -13.09 8.78 11.27
N PHE A 44 -13.18 7.68 12.02
CA PHE A 44 -13.85 7.67 13.32
C PHE A 44 -13.13 8.48 14.39
N LEU A 45 -11.79 8.48 14.37
CA LEU A 45 -10.96 9.32 15.25
C LEU A 45 -10.95 10.79 14.83
N THR A 46 -11.59 11.12 13.71
CA THR A 46 -11.68 12.49 13.18
C THR A 46 -10.33 13.17 13.03
N LYS A 47 -9.40 12.52 12.32
CA LYS A 47 -8.02 12.98 12.14
C LYS A 47 -7.98 14.44 11.65
N GLU A 48 -7.41 15.34 12.45
CA GLU A 48 -7.38 16.77 12.15
C GLU A 48 -6.73 17.08 10.79
N ALA A 49 -5.70 16.32 10.42
CA ALA A 49 -5.02 16.45 9.12
C ALA A 49 -5.96 16.26 7.91
N TRP A 50 -7.17 15.72 8.09
CA TRP A 50 -8.15 15.57 7.01
C TRP A 50 -9.06 16.78 6.85
N VAL A 51 -9.15 17.69 7.84
CA VAL A 51 -9.98 18.89 7.75
C VAL A 51 -9.68 19.73 6.49
N PRO A 52 -8.41 19.98 6.11
CA PRO A 52 -8.10 20.70 4.87
C PRO A 52 -8.62 20.01 3.61
N PHE A 53 -8.74 18.68 3.59
CA PHE A 53 -9.27 17.94 2.43
C PHE A 53 -10.75 18.23 2.18
N PHE A 54 -11.54 18.42 3.25
CA PHE A 54 -12.93 18.85 3.16
C PHE A 54 -13.04 20.30 2.67
N ALA A 55 -12.12 21.17 3.10
CA ALA A 55 -12.10 22.56 2.66
C ALA A 55 -11.87 22.71 1.15
N VAL A 56 -11.10 21.81 0.51
CA VAL A 56 -10.89 21.79 -0.95
C VAL A 56 -12.22 21.70 -1.73
N VAL A 57 -13.23 21.02 -1.17
CA VAL A 57 -14.55 20.88 -1.78
C VAL A 57 -15.60 21.81 -1.17
N GLY A 58 -15.17 22.85 -0.45
CA GLY A 58 -16.06 23.88 0.11
C GLY A 58 -16.80 23.47 1.38
N ILE A 59 -16.37 22.41 2.07
CA ILE A 59 -16.97 21.95 3.33
C ILE A 59 -16.22 22.60 4.50
N ASP A 60 -16.93 23.32 5.37
CA ASP A 60 -16.32 23.96 6.53
C ASP A 60 -15.87 22.94 7.61
N ARG A 61 -15.03 23.41 8.53
CA ARG A 61 -14.42 22.59 9.60
C ARG A 61 -15.45 21.88 10.46
N THR A 62 -16.58 22.51 10.80
CA THR A 62 -17.61 21.91 11.65
C THR A 62 -18.25 20.73 10.93
N TRP A 63 -18.60 20.90 9.66
CA TRP A 63 -19.13 19.82 8.83
C TRP A 63 -18.09 18.75 8.52
N ALA A 64 -16.81 19.09 8.36
CA ALA A 64 -15.73 18.11 8.18
C ALA A 64 -15.71 17.11 9.34
N TYR A 65 -15.72 17.58 10.59
CA TYR A 65 -15.76 16.70 11.77
C TYR A 65 -17.03 15.85 11.85
N ARG A 66 -18.17 16.36 11.38
CA ARG A 66 -19.43 15.59 11.34
C ARG A 66 -19.42 14.52 10.25
N LEU A 67 -18.73 14.76 9.13
CA LEU A 67 -18.70 13.87 7.97
C LEU A 67 -17.59 12.81 8.06
N MET A 68 -16.47 13.11 8.73
CA MET A 68 -15.34 12.19 8.89
C MET A 68 -15.74 10.79 9.41
N PRO A 69 -16.62 10.64 10.43
CA PRO A 69 -17.05 9.32 10.88
C PRO A 69 -17.86 8.55 9.83
N TRP A 70 -18.60 9.23 8.96
CA TRP A 70 -19.34 8.59 7.86
C TRP A 70 -18.40 8.10 6.76
N VAL A 71 -17.38 8.90 6.42
CA VAL A 71 -16.29 8.48 5.55
C VAL A 71 -15.56 7.28 6.15
N GLY A 72 -15.26 7.34 7.46
CA GLY A 72 -14.65 6.24 8.19
C GLY A 72 -15.48 4.96 8.17
N ALA A 73 -16.80 5.07 8.37
CA ALA A 73 -17.73 3.97 8.28
C ALA A 73 -17.79 3.34 6.88
N MET A 74 -17.72 4.17 5.83
CA MET A 74 -17.63 3.68 4.45
C MET A 74 -16.35 2.88 4.23
N ASP A 75 -15.19 3.42 4.61
CA ASP A 75 -13.89 2.77 4.43
C ASP A 75 -13.81 1.44 5.20
N VAL A 76 -14.22 1.41 6.48
CA VAL A 76 -14.30 0.16 7.26
C VAL A 76 -15.30 -0.80 6.63
N GLY A 77 -16.48 -0.33 6.24
CA GLY A 77 -17.51 -1.16 5.63
C GLY A 77 -17.03 -1.84 4.35
N LEU A 78 -16.36 -1.10 3.47
CA LEU A 78 -15.78 -1.64 2.23
C LEU A 78 -14.57 -2.54 2.50
N GLY A 79 -13.73 -2.23 3.51
CA GLY A 79 -12.64 -3.10 3.96
C GLY A 79 -13.15 -4.46 4.48
N VAL A 80 -14.18 -4.44 5.32
CA VAL A 80 -14.86 -5.65 5.84
C VAL A 80 -15.55 -6.40 4.70
N LEU A 81 -16.20 -5.69 3.78
CA LEU A 81 -16.80 -6.30 2.59
C LEU A 81 -15.74 -7.02 1.75
N MET A 82 -14.58 -6.40 1.53
CA MET A 82 -13.45 -7.06 0.87
C MET A 82 -12.89 -8.24 1.67
N MET A 83 -13.00 -8.24 3.01
CA MET A 83 -12.62 -9.36 3.88
C MET A 83 -13.57 -10.55 3.80
N VAL A 84 -14.87 -10.34 3.58
CA VAL A 84 -15.85 -11.44 3.53
C VAL A 84 -16.21 -11.82 2.09
N ILE A 85 -16.54 -10.84 1.26
CA ILE A 85 -17.08 -11.01 -0.09
C ILE A 85 -16.40 -9.99 -1.03
N PRO A 86 -15.18 -10.28 -1.55
CA PRO A 86 -14.47 -9.33 -2.37
C PRO A 86 -15.16 -9.21 -3.73
N MET A 87 -15.46 -7.97 -4.13
CA MET A 87 -16.20 -7.64 -5.34
C MET A 87 -15.41 -6.67 -6.21
N ARG A 88 -15.58 -6.79 -7.53
CA ARG A 88 -14.85 -5.97 -8.50
C ARG A 88 -15.30 -4.51 -8.45
N SER A 89 -16.59 -4.25 -8.23
CA SER A 89 -17.11 -2.89 -8.05
C SER A 89 -16.45 -2.19 -6.86
N VAL A 90 -16.26 -2.93 -5.77
CA VAL A 90 -15.55 -2.41 -4.58
C VAL A 90 -14.08 -2.17 -4.89
N MET A 91 -13.38 -3.12 -5.53
CA MET A 91 -11.98 -2.90 -5.95
C MET A 91 -11.81 -1.64 -6.81
N LEU A 92 -12.71 -1.42 -7.77
CA LEU A 92 -12.71 -0.23 -8.62
C LEU A 92 -12.97 1.04 -7.81
N HIS A 93 -14.01 1.03 -6.97
CA HIS A 93 -14.32 2.16 -6.09
C HIS A 93 -13.12 2.51 -5.21
N LEU A 94 -12.51 1.53 -4.56
CA LEU A 94 -11.36 1.73 -3.67
C LEU A 94 -10.12 2.28 -4.40
N ALA A 95 -9.88 1.86 -5.65
CA ALA A 95 -8.81 2.44 -6.46
C ALA A 95 -9.08 3.92 -6.79
N ILE A 96 -10.30 4.25 -7.21
CA ILE A 96 -10.69 5.63 -7.53
C ILE A 96 -10.70 6.51 -6.28
N TRP A 97 -11.31 6.02 -5.20
CA TRP A 97 -11.42 6.70 -3.92
C TRP A 97 -10.05 6.95 -3.29
N GLY A 98 -9.17 5.95 -3.29
CA GLY A 98 -7.79 6.08 -2.83
C GLY A 98 -7.00 7.11 -3.62
N LEU A 99 -7.16 7.16 -4.94
CA LEU A 99 -6.48 8.14 -5.79
C LEU A 99 -7.03 9.56 -5.55
N TRP A 100 -8.36 9.68 -5.50
CA TRP A 100 -9.04 10.95 -5.22
C TRP A 100 -8.58 11.55 -3.89
N THR A 101 -8.64 10.77 -2.81
CA THR A 101 -8.22 11.20 -1.47
C THR A 101 -6.70 11.45 -1.37
N ALA A 102 -5.87 10.74 -2.12
CA ALA A 102 -4.45 11.05 -2.24
C ALA A 102 -4.22 12.41 -2.92
N ALA A 103 -4.96 12.69 -4.00
CA ALA A 103 -4.87 13.94 -4.76
C ALA A 103 -5.35 15.18 -3.98
N LEU A 104 -6.18 15.02 -2.94
CA LEU A 104 -6.59 16.13 -2.08
C LEU A 104 -5.44 16.76 -1.30
N ARG A 105 -4.35 16.03 -1.04
CA ARG A 105 -3.17 16.53 -0.30
C ARG A 105 -2.52 17.75 -0.97
N PRO A 106 -2.03 17.66 -2.22
CA PRO A 106 -1.49 18.83 -2.88
C PRO A 106 -2.54 19.94 -3.08
N LEU A 107 -3.81 19.59 -3.24
CA LEU A 107 -4.89 20.57 -3.35
C LEU A 107 -5.17 21.30 -2.02
N SER A 108 -4.85 20.69 -0.89
CA SER A 108 -4.99 21.28 0.45
C SER A 108 -3.72 21.98 0.94
N GLY A 109 -2.67 22.07 0.10
CA GLY A 109 -1.43 22.77 0.41
C GLY A 109 -0.27 21.87 0.86
N ASP A 110 -0.46 20.55 0.94
CA ASP A 110 0.64 19.62 1.17
C ASP A 110 1.55 19.52 -0.06
N THR A 111 2.74 18.95 0.12
CA THR A 111 3.63 18.68 -1.02
C THR A 111 3.03 17.60 -1.93
N VAL A 112 3.31 17.65 -3.24
CA VAL A 112 2.86 16.61 -4.20
C VAL A 112 3.36 15.21 -3.80
N TRP A 113 4.48 15.13 -3.08
CA TRP A 113 5.06 13.87 -2.61
C TRP A 113 4.18 13.15 -1.59
N GLU A 114 3.30 13.86 -0.87
CA GLU A 114 2.29 13.24 0.00
C GLU A 114 1.25 12.45 -0.81
N CYS A 115 0.92 12.88 -2.03
CA CYS A 115 0.06 12.12 -2.93
C CYS A 115 0.81 10.90 -3.50
N VAL A 116 2.04 11.13 -3.95
CA VAL A 116 2.89 10.11 -4.61
C VAL A 116 3.27 8.97 -3.65
N GLU A 117 3.57 9.27 -2.38
CA GLU A 117 3.80 8.27 -1.33
C GLU A 117 2.61 7.30 -1.18
N ARG A 118 1.38 7.77 -1.42
CA ARG A 118 0.15 6.99 -1.22
C ARG A 118 -0.18 6.07 -2.39
N ALA A 119 0.75 5.85 -3.32
CA ALA A 119 0.56 4.95 -4.44
C ALA A 119 0.10 3.55 -4.01
N GLY A 120 0.54 3.05 -2.85
CA GLY A 120 0.05 1.78 -2.29
C GLY A 120 -1.47 1.75 -2.05
N ASN A 121 -2.09 2.88 -1.75
CA ASN A 121 -3.51 2.97 -1.36
C ASN A 121 -4.45 2.80 -2.57
N TYR A 122 -4.03 3.23 -3.76
CA TYR A 122 -4.81 3.11 -4.99
C TYR A 122 -4.25 2.09 -6.00
N GLY A 123 -2.93 1.88 -6.00
CA GLY A 123 -2.25 0.93 -6.89
C GLY A 123 -2.53 -0.53 -6.53
N VAL A 124 -2.61 -0.87 -5.25
CA VAL A 124 -2.95 -2.23 -4.79
C VAL A 124 -4.38 -2.64 -5.13
N PRO A 125 -5.44 -1.85 -4.83
CA PRO A 125 -6.79 -2.20 -5.28
C PRO A 125 -6.91 -2.23 -6.81
N LEU A 126 -6.19 -1.36 -7.54
CA LEU A 126 -6.13 -1.41 -9.00
C LEU A 126 -5.51 -2.73 -9.50
N ALA A 127 -4.36 -3.14 -8.95
CA ALA A 127 -3.76 -4.43 -9.25
C ALA A 127 -4.71 -5.59 -8.92
N PHE A 128 -5.46 -5.49 -7.81
CA PHE A 128 -6.42 -6.52 -7.44
C PHE A 128 -7.57 -6.63 -8.46
N LEU A 129 -8.07 -5.48 -8.94
CA LEU A 129 -9.09 -5.45 -10.00
C LEU A 129 -8.57 -6.10 -11.29
N ILE A 130 -7.34 -5.80 -11.70
CA ILE A 130 -6.73 -6.40 -12.89
C ILE A 130 -6.55 -7.91 -12.74
N LEU A 131 -6.16 -8.39 -11.55
CA LEU A 131 -6.07 -9.81 -11.25
C LEU A 131 -7.45 -10.49 -11.36
N ALA A 132 -8.49 -9.88 -10.77
CA ALA A 132 -9.86 -10.37 -10.83
C ALA A 132 -10.45 -10.31 -12.24
N GLY A 133 -9.91 -9.46 -13.12
CA GLY A 133 -10.34 -9.25 -14.49
C GLY A 133 -11.61 -8.41 -14.62
N THR A 134 -11.80 -7.77 -15.77
CA THR A 134 -12.93 -6.88 -16.07
C THR A 134 -14.07 -7.65 -16.75
N PRO A 135 -15.21 -7.88 -16.08
CA PRO A 135 -16.30 -8.64 -16.68
C PRO A 135 -17.11 -7.77 -17.65
N ARG A 136 -17.62 -8.40 -18.72
CA ARG A 136 -18.47 -7.73 -19.72
C ARG A 136 -19.88 -7.42 -19.20
N ALA A 137 -20.40 -8.23 -18.28
CA ALA A 137 -21.75 -8.08 -17.75
C ALA A 137 -21.75 -7.38 -16.38
N LEU A 138 -22.63 -6.38 -16.21
CA LEU A 138 -22.74 -5.59 -14.97
C LEU A 138 -22.94 -6.46 -13.72
N ARG A 139 -23.77 -7.51 -13.80
CA ARG A 139 -24.01 -8.43 -12.66
C ARG A 139 -22.74 -9.03 -12.07
N HIS A 140 -21.70 -9.27 -12.89
CA HIS A 140 -20.46 -9.89 -12.43
C HIS A 140 -19.52 -8.92 -11.71
N TRP A 141 -19.80 -7.62 -11.78
CA TRP A 141 -19.10 -6.62 -10.96
C TRP A 141 -19.45 -6.73 -9.47
N PHE A 142 -20.69 -7.14 -9.19
CA PHE A 142 -21.24 -7.34 -7.86
C PHE A 142 -21.22 -8.81 -7.41
N ALA A 143 -20.64 -9.69 -8.23
CA ALA A 143 -20.47 -11.10 -7.86
C ALA A 143 -19.20 -11.29 -7.01
N PRO A 144 -19.22 -12.19 -6.01
CA PRO A 144 -18.04 -12.53 -5.23
C PRO A 144 -16.90 -13.06 -6.11
N VAL A 145 -15.69 -12.54 -5.92
CA VAL A 145 -14.46 -13.09 -6.50
C VAL A 145 -13.92 -14.13 -5.53
N ARG A 146 -13.73 -15.37 -5.99
CA ARG A 146 -13.09 -16.44 -5.20
C ARG A 146 -11.78 -16.85 -5.86
N PRO A 147 -10.77 -17.32 -5.10
CA PRO A 147 -9.54 -17.85 -5.68
C PRO A 147 -9.81 -18.93 -6.74
N SER A 148 -10.73 -19.86 -6.46
CA SER A 148 -11.13 -20.92 -7.38
C SER A 148 -11.85 -20.44 -8.66
N SER A 149 -12.30 -19.18 -8.69
CA SER A 149 -12.93 -18.58 -9.87
C SER A 149 -11.95 -17.76 -10.72
N LEU A 150 -10.69 -17.64 -10.29
CA LEU A 150 -9.67 -16.94 -11.06
C LEU A 150 -9.20 -17.83 -12.21
N ALA A 151 -9.23 -17.26 -13.42
CA ALA A 151 -8.58 -17.90 -14.55
C ALA A 151 -7.05 -17.83 -14.38
N PRO A 152 -6.31 -18.84 -14.88
CA PRO A 152 -4.86 -18.80 -14.90
C PRO A 152 -4.33 -17.50 -15.51
N LEU A 153 -3.24 -16.98 -14.94
CA LEU A 153 -2.61 -15.74 -15.40
C LEU A 153 -2.10 -15.90 -16.84
N THR A 154 -2.64 -15.09 -17.75
CA THR A 154 -2.09 -14.93 -19.09
C THR A 154 -0.86 -14.03 -19.04
N LEU A 155 0.07 -14.20 -19.99
CA LEU A 155 1.28 -13.38 -20.08
C LEU A 155 0.97 -11.87 -20.13
N GLY A 156 -0.04 -11.47 -20.91
CA GLY A 156 -0.46 -10.06 -21.00
C GLY A 156 -0.96 -9.51 -19.67
N ARG A 157 -1.77 -10.28 -18.92
CA ARG A 157 -2.27 -9.86 -17.61
C ARG A 157 -1.14 -9.83 -16.58
N ALA A 158 -0.22 -10.80 -16.62
CA ALA A 158 0.95 -10.83 -15.74
C ALA A 158 1.84 -9.60 -15.96
N ARG A 159 2.11 -9.22 -17.21
CA ARG A 159 2.87 -8.00 -17.55
C ARG A 159 2.17 -6.73 -17.09
N LEU A 160 0.85 -6.64 -17.26
CA LEU A 160 0.08 -5.49 -16.78
C LEU A 160 0.12 -5.38 -15.25
N LEU A 161 -0.08 -6.50 -14.53
CA LEU A 161 0.05 -6.53 -13.06
C LEU A 161 1.44 -6.14 -12.60
N GLN A 162 2.48 -6.66 -13.25
CA GLN A 162 3.87 -6.31 -12.96
C GLN A 162 4.10 -4.81 -13.19
N GLY A 163 3.62 -4.24 -14.29
CA GLY A 163 3.73 -2.81 -14.58
C GLY A 163 3.05 -1.94 -13.53
N ILE A 164 1.82 -2.29 -13.13
CA ILE A 164 1.07 -1.56 -12.10
C ILE A 164 1.78 -1.64 -10.74
N LEU A 165 2.17 -2.83 -10.30
CA LEU A 165 2.83 -3.02 -9.00
C LEU A 165 4.23 -2.39 -8.97
N ARG A 166 4.95 -2.41 -10.10
CA ARG A 166 6.23 -1.72 -10.27
C ARG A 166 6.06 -0.21 -10.18
N CYS A 167 5.13 0.36 -10.94
CA CYS A 167 4.82 1.78 -10.87
C CYS A 167 4.40 2.18 -9.45
N THR A 168 3.52 1.40 -8.83
CA THR A 168 3.08 1.59 -7.44
C THR A 168 4.26 1.61 -6.46
N THR A 169 5.16 0.64 -6.56
CA THR A 169 6.33 0.53 -5.69
C THR A 169 7.31 1.68 -5.92
N CYS A 170 7.58 2.04 -7.17
CA CYS A 170 8.46 3.16 -7.50
C CYS A 170 7.89 4.49 -6.99
N LEU A 171 6.62 4.77 -7.27
CA LEU A 171 5.97 6.02 -6.84
C LEU A 171 5.99 6.12 -5.32
N LEU A 172 5.62 5.06 -4.62
CA LEU A 172 5.62 5.05 -3.16
C LEU A 172 7.01 5.30 -2.57
N LEU A 173 8.04 4.59 -3.05
CA LEU A 173 9.42 4.77 -2.57
C LEU A 173 9.97 6.16 -2.91
N PHE A 174 9.72 6.63 -4.13
CA PHE A 174 10.19 7.93 -4.55
C PHE A 174 9.49 9.06 -3.79
N GLY A 175 8.17 8.95 -3.57
CA GLY A 175 7.38 9.90 -2.80
C GLY A 175 7.82 9.97 -1.34
N HIS A 176 7.90 8.83 -0.65
CA HIS A 176 8.36 8.77 0.75
C HIS A 176 9.82 9.24 0.87
N GLY A 177 10.66 8.80 -0.06
CA GLY A 177 12.05 9.22 -0.14
C GLY A 177 12.21 10.73 -0.35
N ALA A 178 11.39 11.34 -1.22
CA ALA A 178 11.39 12.78 -1.46
C ALA A 178 10.87 13.58 -0.25
N LEU A 179 9.91 13.05 0.51
CA LEU A 179 9.47 13.66 1.77
C LEU A 179 10.59 13.69 2.81
N GLY A 180 11.44 12.66 2.86
CA GLY A 180 12.61 12.62 3.72
C GLY A 180 13.76 13.51 3.22
N ALA A 181 14.18 13.31 1.96
CA ALA A 181 15.37 13.92 1.38
C ALA A 181 15.21 15.41 1.03
N LEU A 182 14.06 15.79 0.47
CA LEU A 182 13.84 17.12 -0.09
C LEU A 182 13.07 18.04 0.86
N HIS A 183 12.18 17.47 1.68
CA HIS A 183 11.30 18.25 2.58
C HIS A 183 11.59 18.05 4.05
N THR A 184 12.46 17.10 4.42
CA THR A 184 12.78 16.77 5.82
C THR A 184 11.54 16.69 6.70
N LYS A 185 10.52 15.98 6.22
CA LYS A 185 9.19 15.93 6.83
C LYS A 185 9.29 15.72 8.35
N PRO A 186 8.67 16.59 9.18
CA PRO A 186 8.83 16.55 10.63
C PRO A 186 8.50 15.20 11.25
N GLU A 187 7.45 14.52 10.77
CA GLU A 187 7.03 13.21 11.24
C GLU A 187 8.10 12.14 10.99
N LEU A 188 8.75 12.16 9.81
CA LEU A 188 9.84 11.23 9.51
C LEU A 188 11.07 11.52 10.38
N THR A 189 11.35 12.80 10.64
CA THR A 189 12.43 13.18 11.57
C THR A 189 12.12 12.74 13.00
N ALA A 190 10.85 12.81 13.44
CA ALA A 190 10.41 12.33 14.74
C ALA A 190 10.57 10.80 14.88
N HIS A 191 10.39 10.03 13.80
CA HIS A 191 10.66 8.59 13.82
C HIS A 191 12.11 8.29 14.20
N TYR A 192 13.08 8.94 13.56
CA TYR A 192 14.50 8.73 13.87
C TYR A 192 14.87 9.27 15.24
N ALA A 193 14.24 10.37 15.68
CA ALA A 193 14.39 10.87 17.04
C ALA A 193 13.88 9.85 18.08
N SER A 194 12.79 9.13 17.81
CA SER A 194 12.27 8.06 18.70
C SER A 194 13.24 6.89 18.86
N LEU A 195 14.16 6.71 17.90
CA LEU A 195 15.24 5.73 17.95
C LEU A 195 16.54 6.28 18.56
N GLY A 196 16.55 7.54 19.01
CA GLY A 196 17.75 8.21 19.54
C GLY A 196 18.74 8.66 18.46
N LEU A 197 18.31 8.75 17.19
CA LEU A 197 19.17 9.08 16.04
C LEU A 197 19.10 10.57 15.62
N GLN A 198 18.47 11.43 16.40
CA GLN A 198 18.24 12.85 16.05
C GLN A 198 19.51 13.67 15.83
N ASN A 199 20.62 13.27 16.46
CA ASN A 199 21.91 13.97 16.37
C ASN A 199 22.89 13.28 15.42
N VAL A 200 22.49 12.18 14.78
CA VAL A 200 23.35 11.45 13.85
C VAL A 200 23.33 12.17 12.50
N VAL A 201 24.51 12.51 11.99
CA VAL A 201 24.70 13.14 10.68
C VAL A 201 25.75 12.36 9.89
N VAL A 202 25.53 12.22 8.59
CA VAL A 202 26.48 11.58 7.67
C VAL A 202 26.96 12.65 6.70
N GLY A 203 28.17 13.17 6.92
CA GLY A 203 28.64 14.38 6.25
C GLY A 203 27.75 15.57 6.62
N SER A 204 27.14 16.19 5.61
CA SER A 204 26.23 17.34 5.80
C SER A 204 24.74 16.96 5.85
N PHE A 205 24.42 15.67 5.83
CA PHE A 205 23.04 15.18 5.74
C PHE A 205 22.56 14.59 7.05
N THR A 206 21.30 14.88 7.41
CA THR A 206 20.58 14.23 8.51
C THR A 206 20.23 12.78 8.16
N VAL A 207 19.96 11.94 9.16
CA VAL A 207 19.46 10.57 8.93
C VAL A 207 18.22 10.56 8.04
N THR A 208 17.26 11.48 8.27
CA THR A 208 16.05 11.61 7.45
C THR A 208 16.38 11.81 5.98
N GLN A 209 17.37 12.65 5.67
CA GLN A 209 17.77 12.92 4.30
C GLN A 209 18.50 11.74 3.66
N VAL A 210 19.40 11.09 4.40
CA VAL A 210 20.13 9.91 3.91
C VAL A 210 19.16 8.77 3.60
N VAL A 211 18.26 8.46 4.53
CA VAL A 211 17.24 7.43 4.31
C VAL A 211 16.34 7.80 3.13
N GLY A 212 15.88 9.04 3.06
CA GLY A 212 15.05 9.51 1.95
C GLY A 212 15.75 9.33 0.59
N GLY A 213 17.04 9.67 0.52
CA GLY A 213 17.85 9.49 -0.68
C GLY A 213 18.03 8.01 -1.07
N LEU A 214 18.21 7.12 -0.10
CA LEU A 214 18.27 5.67 -0.33
C LEU A 214 16.96 5.12 -0.90
N GLU A 215 15.81 5.55 -0.37
CA GLU A 215 14.52 5.13 -0.91
C GLU A 215 14.29 5.63 -2.33
N MET A 216 14.66 6.88 -2.64
CA MET A 216 14.62 7.40 -4.01
C MET A 216 15.52 6.59 -4.95
N LEU A 217 16.73 6.22 -4.52
CA LEU A 217 17.63 5.37 -5.30
C LEU A 217 17.03 3.99 -5.55
N TRP A 218 16.46 3.34 -4.53
CA TRP A 218 15.78 2.06 -4.71
C TRP A 218 14.57 2.17 -5.63
N ALA A 219 13.84 3.29 -5.61
CA ALA A 219 12.75 3.53 -6.56
C ALA A 219 13.27 3.49 -8.01
N ILE A 220 14.38 4.17 -8.29
CA ILE A 220 15.04 4.17 -9.61
C ILE A 220 15.49 2.76 -9.99
N VAL A 221 16.14 2.05 -9.06
CA VAL A 221 16.59 0.67 -9.29
C VAL A 221 15.42 -0.25 -9.62
N VAL A 222 14.32 -0.23 -8.85
CA VAL A 222 13.11 -1.02 -9.12
C VAL A 222 12.51 -0.65 -10.48
N CYS A 223 12.51 0.62 -10.83
CA CYS A 223 12.03 1.13 -12.12
C CYS A 223 12.88 0.71 -13.31
N ILE A 224 14.14 0.32 -13.12
CA ILE A 224 15.03 -0.26 -14.15
C ILE A 224 15.01 -1.79 -14.12
N ALA A 225 15.14 -2.40 -12.94
CA ALA A 225 15.14 -3.84 -12.72
C ALA A 225 14.45 -4.21 -11.38
N PRO A 226 13.25 -4.84 -11.40
CA PRO A 226 12.52 -5.20 -10.19
C PRO A 226 13.05 -6.52 -9.60
N LEU A 227 14.29 -6.48 -9.08
CA LEU A 227 14.99 -7.63 -8.50
C LEU A 227 14.20 -8.22 -7.33
N PRO A 228 13.87 -9.53 -7.34
CA PRO A 228 12.99 -10.09 -6.32
C PRO A 228 13.52 -9.99 -4.88
N SER A 229 14.83 -10.17 -4.67
CA SER A 229 15.46 -10.02 -3.35
C SER A 229 15.40 -8.58 -2.83
N LEU A 230 15.64 -7.60 -3.69
CA LEU A 230 15.51 -6.18 -3.36
C LEU A 230 14.07 -5.84 -2.97
N LEU A 231 13.08 -6.37 -3.69
CA LEU A 231 11.66 -6.14 -3.39
C LEU A 231 11.23 -6.73 -2.04
N ILE A 232 11.75 -7.89 -1.67
CA ILE A 232 11.56 -8.45 -0.32
C ILE A 232 12.22 -7.54 0.72
N GLY A 233 13.44 -7.06 0.44
CA GLY A 233 14.13 -6.08 1.29
C GLY A 233 13.31 -4.80 1.48
N ILE A 234 12.74 -4.26 0.40
CA ILE A 234 11.86 -3.08 0.42
C ILE A 234 10.59 -3.35 1.24
N CYS A 235 9.97 -4.53 1.07
CA CYS A 235 8.80 -4.92 1.87
C CYS A 235 9.13 -4.88 3.37
N LEU A 236 10.22 -5.52 3.79
CA LEU A 236 10.67 -5.53 5.18
C LEU A 236 11.05 -4.13 5.67
N TRP A 237 11.73 -3.36 4.83
CA TRP A 237 12.10 -1.97 5.10
C TRP A 237 10.87 -1.13 5.38
N LYS A 238 9.87 -1.13 4.49
CA LYS A 238 8.63 -0.38 4.66
C LYS A 238 7.84 -0.88 5.88
N MET A 239 7.76 -2.18 6.12
CA MET A 239 7.13 -2.67 7.36
C MET A 239 7.82 -2.10 8.62
N GLY A 240 9.14 -2.04 8.63
CA GLY A 240 9.93 -1.53 9.74
C GLY A 240 9.82 0.00 9.89
N THR A 241 9.97 0.76 8.81
CA THR A 241 9.91 2.23 8.88
C THR A 241 8.51 2.74 9.17
N GLU A 242 7.46 2.10 8.64
CA GLU A 242 6.09 2.46 8.97
C GLU A 242 5.73 2.07 10.42
N ALA A 243 6.43 1.10 11.02
CA ALA A 243 6.20 0.75 12.43
C ALA A 243 6.70 1.83 13.39
N LEU A 244 7.60 2.72 12.92
CA LEU A 244 8.12 3.83 13.71
C LEU A 244 7.06 4.88 14.04
N PHE A 245 5.94 4.92 13.29
CA PHE A 245 4.78 5.73 13.67
C PHE A 245 4.29 5.37 15.08
N MET A 246 4.30 4.08 15.44
CA MET A 246 3.90 3.64 16.78
C MET A 246 4.92 4.04 17.84
N THR A 247 6.22 3.98 17.53
CA THR A 247 7.28 4.39 18.47
C THR A 247 7.34 5.91 18.65
N SER A 248 6.84 6.68 17.68
CA SER A 248 6.66 8.13 17.78
C SER A 248 5.29 8.55 18.34
N GLY A 249 4.50 7.62 18.89
CA GLY A 249 3.27 7.91 19.62
C GLY A 249 1.97 7.86 18.81
N ALA A 250 2.01 7.47 17.53
CA ALA A 250 0.80 7.24 16.75
C ALA A 250 0.14 5.89 17.08
N LEU A 251 -1.15 5.78 16.77
CA LEU A 251 -1.89 4.52 16.94
C LEU A 251 -1.46 3.47 15.90
N PRO A 252 -1.66 2.17 16.16
CA PRO A 252 -1.33 1.10 15.21
C PRO A 252 -2.00 1.23 13.83
N PHE A 253 -3.06 2.02 13.74
CA PHE A 253 -3.76 2.29 12.48
C PHE A 253 -2.87 2.97 11.43
N GLU A 254 -1.83 3.73 11.80
CA GLU A 254 -0.85 4.27 10.83
C GLU A 254 -0.14 3.14 10.08
N TRP A 255 0.23 2.08 10.79
CA TRP A 255 0.90 0.94 10.16
C TRP A 255 -0.07 0.15 9.29
N ILE A 256 -1.29 -0.08 9.80
CA ILE A 256 -2.34 -0.84 9.12
C ILE A 256 -2.81 -0.13 7.84
N GLU A 257 -3.04 1.19 7.89
CA GLU A 257 -3.50 1.97 6.74
C GLU A 257 -2.49 1.97 5.59
N ARG A 258 -1.22 1.67 5.90
CA ARG A 258 -0.10 1.63 4.96
C ARG A 258 0.18 0.24 4.45
N ALA A 259 -0.74 -0.71 4.64
CA ALA A 259 -0.54 -2.07 4.15
C ALA A 259 -0.17 -2.18 2.67
N GLY A 260 -0.67 -1.25 1.84
CA GLY A 260 -0.27 -1.17 0.43
C GLY A 260 1.23 -0.93 0.20
N SER A 261 1.92 -0.28 1.14
CA SER A 261 3.34 0.09 1.04
C SER A 261 4.30 -1.09 1.04
N TYR A 262 3.97 -2.14 1.79
CA TYR A 262 4.75 -3.36 1.86
C TYR A 262 4.13 -4.52 1.07
N ILE A 263 2.82 -4.53 0.85
CA ILE A 263 2.16 -5.55 0.01
C ILE A 263 2.49 -5.37 -1.47
N ALA A 264 2.57 -4.14 -1.99
CA ALA A 264 2.91 -3.90 -3.39
C ALA A 264 4.27 -4.48 -3.81
N PRO A 265 5.40 -4.18 -3.11
CA PRO A 265 6.69 -4.77 -3.44
C PRO A 265 6.71 -6.30 -3.22
N LEU A 266 6.03 -6.82 -2.19
CA LEU A 266 5.93 -8.26 -1.97
C LEU A 266 5.21 -8.98 -3.11
N ALA A 267 4.06 -8.46 -3.56
CA ALA A 267 3.33 -9.01 -4.70
C ALA A 267 4.13 -8.91 -6.01
N LEU A 268 4.86 -7.79 -6.21
CA LEU A 268 5.76 -7.64 -7.34
C LEU A 268 6.90 -8.67 -7.30
N SER A 269 7.44 -8.97 -6.12
CA SER A 269 8.51 -9.96 -5.98
C SER A 269 8.07 -11.33 -6.49
N LEU A 270 6.83 -11.77 -6.18
CA LEU A 270 6.29 -13.05 -6.64
C LEU A 270 6.21 -13.12 -8.18
N LEU A 271 5.75 -12.04 -8.82
CA LEU A 271 5.72 -11.94 -10.28
C LEU A 271 7.14 -11.98 -10.87
N SER A 272 8.10 -11.28 -10.26
CA SER A 272 9.50 -11.24 -10.72
C SER A 272 10.26 -12.56 -10.53
N TRP A 273 9.95 -13.37 -9.50
CA TRP A 273 10.53 -14.71 -9.31
C TRP A 273 10.10 -15.69 -10.41
N THR A 274 8.91 -15.49 -11.00
CA THR A 274 8.38 -16.40 -12.03
C THR A 274 8.96 -16.20 -13.43
N LYS A 275 10.09 -15.47 -13.55
CA LYS A 275 10.89 -15.31 -14.78
C LYS A 275 11.17 -16.64 -15.49
N SER A 276 11.26 -17.74 -14.74
CA SER A 276 11.47 -19.10 -15.27
C SER A 276 10.25 -19.75 -15.96
N ARG A 277 9.01 -19.27 -15.80
CA ARG A 277 7.81 -19.91 -16.38
C ARG A 277 7.37 -19.33 -17.73
N TRP A 278 7.85 -18.16 -18.13
CA TRP A 278 7.25 -17.41 -19.26
C TRP A 278 8.25 -16.89 -20.30
N GLY A 279 9.54 -17.27 -20.23
CA GLY A 279 10.59 -16.69 -21.06
C GLY A 279 10.81 -15.20 -20.73
N ASP A 280 11.85 -14.59 -21.31
CA ASP A 280 12.31 -13.24 -20.93
C ASP A 280 11.17 -12.21 -20.85
N ILE A 281 10.81 -11.88 -19.61
CA ILE A 281 10.07 -10.68 -19.19
C ILE A 281 11.10 -9.65 -18.76
#